data_AF-A0A7R9AU05-F1
#
_entry.id   AF-A0A7R9AU05-F1
#
_cell.length_a   1.000
_cell.length_b   1.000
_cell.length_c   1.000
_cell.angle_alpha   90.00
_cell.angle_beta   90.00
_cell.angle_gamma   90.00
#
_symmetry.space_group_name_H-M   'P 1'
#
loop_
_entity.id
_entity.type
_entity.pdbx_description
1 polymer ?
#
loop_
_entity_poly.entity_id
_entity_poly.type
_entity_poly.pdbx_seq_one_letter_code
_entity_poly.pdbx_strand_id
1 'polypeptide(L)'
;MPFSGIELEDLKYSKQLRAHALRVMAFVQKAVARLHEPEKLEKLLQELGKKHYSYGAKEKYVDLIGPQFIQAIQPSLDSQWTPELHEAWAQLFKFMAYIMKTNITEERRRLASQP
;
A
#
# COMPACT_ATOMS: atom_id res chain seq x y z
N MET A 1 14.01 12.50 -3.76
CA MET A 1 12.63 11.97 -3.72
C MET A 1 11.78 12.82 -4.67
N PRO A 2 10.86 12.23 -5.46
CA PRO A 2 10.12 12.91 -6.53
C PRO A 2 9.23 14.09 -6.10
N PHE A 3 9.07 14.31 -4.80
CA PHE A 3 8.25 15.37 -4.22
C PHE A 3 9.05 16.38 -3.38
N SER A 4 10.38 16.32 -3.44
CA SER A 4 11.25 17.25 -2.71
C SER A 4 11.11 18.66 -3.28
N GLY A 5 10.79 19.64 -2.44
CA GLY A 5 10.65 21.05 -2.85
C GLY A 5 9.28 21.42 -3.42
N ILE A 6 8.27 20.55 -3.32
CA ILE A 6 6.88 20.90 -3.59
C ILE A 6 6.22 21.29 -2.26
N GLU A 7 5.58 22.45 -2.21
CA GLU A 7 4.79 22.88 -1.05
C GLU A 7 3.64 21.89 -0.79
N LEU A 8 3.29 21.69 0.49
CA LEU A 8 2.28 20.70 0.89
C LEU A 8 0.95 20.93 0.15
N GLU A 9 0.56 22.19 -0.02
CA GLU A 9 -0.68 22.61 -0.68
C GLU A 9 -0.68 22.29 -2.18
N ASP A 10 0.50 22.24 -2.80
CA ASP A 10 0.68 21.97 -4.23
C ASP A 10 0.78 20.48 -4.56
N LEU A 11 1.09 19.65 -3.55
CA LEU A 11 1.17 18.19 -3.73
C LEU A 11 -0.11 17.60 -4.32
N LYS A 12 -1.28 18.16 -3.98
CA LYS A 12 -2.57 17.72 -4.52
C LYS A 12 -2.70 17.92 -6.03
N TYR A 13 -1.88 18.77 -6.64
CA TYR A 13 -1.82 18.99 -8.09
C TYR A 13 -0.74 18.17 -8.79
N SER A 14 0.10 17.45 -8.03
CA SER A 14 1.14 16.58 -8.60
C SER A 14 0.50 15.44 -9.42
N LYS A 15 0.77 15.46 -10.73
CA LYS A 15 0.35 14.37 -11.65
C LYS A 15 0.90 13.02 -11.21
N GLN A 16 2.14 12.99 -10.69
CA GLN A 16 2.77 11.77 -10.22
C GLN A 16 2.10 11.22 -8.96
N LEU A 17 1.77 12.09 -7.99
CA LEU A 17 1.07 11.67 -6.78
C LEU A 17 -0.33 11.15 -7.11
N ARG A 18 -1.09 11.86 -7.96
CA ARG A 18 -2.41 11.43 -8.43
C ARG A 18 -2.34 10.07 -9.14
N ALA A 19 -1.39 9.89 -10.04
CA ALA A 19 -1.22 8.62 -10.74
C ALA A 19 -0.86 7.47 -9.77
N HIS A 20 -0.07 7.75 -8.72
CA HIS A 20 0.22 6.76 -7.69
C HIS A 20 -1.02 6.43 -6.86
N ALA A 21 -1.79 7.42 -6.43
CA ALA A 21 -3.04 7.22 -5.69
C ALA A 21 -4.02 6.33 -6.48
N LEU A 22 -4.18 6.56 -7.79
CA LEU A 22 -4.99 5.70 -8.65
C LEU A 22 -4.49 4.24 -8.69
N ARG A 23 -3.18 4.02 -8.74
CA ARG A 23 -2.59 2.67 -8.69
C ARG A 23 -2.83 2.00 -7.33
N VAL A 24 -2.77 2.76 -6.23
CA VAL A 24 -3.10 2.27 -4.89
C VAL A 24 -4.56 1.83 -4.84
N MET A 25 -5.51 2.69 -5.25
CA MET A 25 -6.94 2.35 -5.26
C MET A 25 -7.23 1.13 -6.14
N ALA A 26 -6.64 1.05 -7.34
CA ALA A 26 -6.80 -0.09 -8.22
C ALA A 26 -6.25 -1.39 -7.62
N PHE A 27 -5.17 -1.30 -6.83
CA PHE A 27 -4.63 -2.47 -6.13
C PHE A 27 -5.52 -2.89 -4.96
N VAL A 28 -6.04 -1.95 -4.18
CA VAL A 28 -6.99 -2.23 -3.10
C VAL A 28 -8.25 -2.93 -3.66
N GLN A 29 -8.78 -2.45 -4.77
CA GLN A 29 -9.89 -3.12 -5.47
C GLN A 29 -9.52 -4.56 -5.87
N LYS A 30 -8.32 -4.79 -6.40
CA LYS A 30 -7.84 -6.14 -6.74
C LYS A 30 -7.71 -7.04 -5.53
N ALA A 31 -7.33 -6.50 -4.37
CA ALA A 31 -7.21 -7.23 -3.12
C ALA A 31 -8.60 -7.65 -2.60
N VAL A 32 -9.55 -6.72 -2.56
CA VAL A 32 -10.95 -7.00 -2.18
C VAL A 32 -11.58 -8.04 -3.12
N ALA A 33 -11.34 -7.94 -4.42
CA ALA A 33 -11.83 -8.92 -5.39
C ALA A 33 -11.23 -10.33 -5.25
N ARG A 34 -10.18 -10.51 -4.42
CA ARG A 34 -9.44 -11.77 -4.22
C ARG A 34 -9.43 -12.22 -2.77
N LEU A 35 -10.38 -11.77 -1.94
CA LEU A 35 -10.48 -12.20 -0.54
C LEU A 35 -10.60 -13.72 -0.39
N HIS A 36 -11.17 -14.41 -1.40
CA HIS A 36 -11.30 -15.86 -1.44
C HIS A 36 -10.20 -16.57 -2.27
N GLU A 37 -9.18 -15.84 -2.70
CA GLU A 37 -8.04 -16.35 -3.47
C GLU A 37 -6.71 -15.84 -2.88
N PRO A 38 -6.43 -16.11 -1.58
CA PRO A 38 -5.33 -15.49 -0.84
C PRO A 38 -3.96 -15.78 -1.46
N GLU A 39 -3.73 -16.95 -2.05
CA GLU A 39 -2.46 -17.32 -2.68
C GLU A 39 -2.18 -16.47 -3.92
N LYS A 40 -3.22 -16.08 -4.67
CA LYS A 40 -3.08 -15.20 -5.83
C LYS A 40 -2.79 -13.77 -5.37
N LEU A 41 -3.47 -13.31 -4.32
CA LEU A 41 -3.21 -11.99 -3.74
C LEU A 41 -1.80 -11.90 -3.17
N GLU A 42 -1.34 -12.94 -2.47
CA GLU A 42 0.00 -13.01 -1.92
C GLU A 42 1.07 -12.88 -3.01
N LYS A 43 0.98 -13.65 -4.10
CA LYS A 43 1.91 -13.54 -5.22
C LYS A 43 1.96 -12.12 -5.81
N LEU A 44 0.80 -11.45 -5.94
CA LEU A 44 0.75 -10.07 -6.43
C LEU A 44 1.43 -9.09 -5.47
N LEU A 45 1.26 -9.27 -4.15
CA LEU A 45 1.89 -8.46 -3.11
C LEU A 45 3.41 -8.69 -3.03
N GLN A 46 3.86 -9.93 -3.21
CA GLN A 46 5.28 -10.29 -3.26
C GLN A 46 5.99 -9.54 -4.40
N GLU A 47 5.44 -9.61 -5.61
CA GLU A 47 5.95 -8.88 -6.78
C GLU A 47 5.85 -7.36 -6.60
N LEU A 48 4.81 -6.87 -5.93
CA LEU A 48 4.67 -5.47 -5.60
C LEU A 48 5.77 -5.02 -4.62
N GLY A 49 6.09 -5.83 -3.61
CA GLY A 49 7.17 -5.58 -2.65
C GLY A 49 8.53 -5.45 -3.33
N LYS A 50 8.89 -6.39 -4.22
CA LYS A 50 10.14 -6.32 -5.00
C LYS A 50 10.24 -5.03 -5.82
N LYS A 51 9.15 -4.61 -6.45
CA LYS A 51 9.09 -3.31 -7.17
C LYS A 51 9.24 -2.12 -6.22
N HIS A 52 8.66 -2.16 -5.03
CA HIS A 52 8.82 -1.08 -4.05
C HIS A 52 10.26 -0.98 -3.54
N TYR A 53 10.98 -2.11 -3.44
CA TYR A 53 12.41 -2.08 -3.19
C TYR A 53 13.16 -1.34 -4.32
N SER A 54 12.90 -1.66 -5.59
CA SER A 54 13.57 -0.99 -6.72
C SER A 54 13.21 0.49 -6.85
N TYR A 55 12.06 0.92 -6.32
CA TYR A 55 11.69 2.33 -6.21
C TYR A 55 12.38 3.06 -5.04
N GLY A 56 13.13 2.36 -4.19
CA GLY A 56 13.76 2.92 -3.00
C GLY A 56 12.78 3.20 -1.85
N ALA A 57 11.63 2.53 -1.82
CA ALA A 57 10.66 2.68 -0.74
C ALA A 57 11.22 2.16 0.59
N LYS A 58 10.96 2.89 1.68
CA LYS A 58 11.28 2.43 3.04
C LYS A 58 10.09 1.66 3.61
N GLU A 59 10.35 0.53 4.23
CA GLU A 59 9.33 -0.38 4.79
C GLU A 59 8.42 0.34 5.77
N LYS A 60 8.98 1.23 6.60
CA LYS A 60 8.23 2.03 7.57
C LYS A 60 7.12 2.90 6.95
N TYR A 61 7.22 3.25 5.67
CA TYR A 61 6.19 4.02 4.99
C TYR A 61 5.05 3.17 4.46
N VAL A 62 5.26 1.85 4.29
CA VAL A 62 4.20 0.92 3.90
C VAL A 62 3.15 0.81 5.00
N ASP A 63 3.59 0.83 6.27
CA ASP A 63 2.71 0.78 7.44
C ASP A 63 1.78 2.00 7.56
N LEU A 64 2.16 3.12 6.92
CA LEU A 64 1.37 4.36 6.90
C LEU A 64 0.32 4.37 5.78
N ILE A 65 0.14 3.30 5.00
CA ILE A 65 -0.90 3.29 3.96
C ILE A 65 -2.25 2.89 4.57
N GLY A 66 -2.27 1.90 5.47
CA GLY A 66 -3.51 1.39 6.06
C GLY A 66 -4.30 2.42 6.86
N PRO A 67 -3.72 3.06 7.89
CA PRO A 67 -4.46 4.04 8.71
C PRO A 67 -4.94 5.25 7.89
N GLN A 68 -4.14 5.69 6.94
CA GLN A 68 -4.41 6.84 6.07
C GLN A 68 -5.52 6.52 5.07
N PHE A 69 -5.56 5.30 4.56
CA PHE A 69 -6.66 4.82 3.73
C PHE A 69 -7.97 4.77 4.53
N ILE A 70 -7.94 4.16 5.72
CA ILE A 70 -9.11 4.05 6.59
C ILE A 70 -9.65 5.44 6.94
N GLN A 71 -8.78 6.36 7.34
CA GLN A 71 -9.15 7.75 7.62
C GLN A 71 -9.79 8.44 6.41
N ALA A 72 -9.33 8.15 5.20
CA ALA A 72 -9.85 8.75 3.98
C ALA A 72 -11.24 8.21 3.59
N ILE A 73 -11.50 6.91 3.75
CA ILE A 73 -12.77 6.30 3.34
C ILE A 73 -13.87 6.44 4.39
N GLN A 74 -13.52 6.51 5.68
CA GLN A 74 -14.48 6.49 6.78
C GLN A 74 -15.57 7.57 6.61
N PRO A 75 -15.26 8.85 6.31
CA PRO A 75 -16.28 9.87 6.09
C PRO A 75 -17.20 9.62 4.88
N SER A 76 -16.76 8.82 3.91
CA SER A 76 -17.54 8.51 2.70
C SER A 76 -18.55 7.39 2.93
N LEU A 77 -18.36 6.60 3.99
CA LEU A 77 -19.23 5.49 4.35
C LEU A 77 -20.20 5.87 5.49
N ASP A 78 -19.87 6.92 6.26
CA ASP A 78 -20.69 7.56 7.30
C ASP A 78 -21.59 6.57 8.06
N SER A 79 -22.88 6.51 7.73
CA SER A 79 -23.88 5.64 8.39
C SER A 79 -23.64 4.14 8.27
N GLN A 80 -22.80 3.70 7.32
CA GLN A 80 -22.42 2.30 7.10
C GLN A 80 -21.14 1.92 7.83
N TRP A 81 -20.44 2.88 8.45
CA TRP A 81 -19.19 2.61 9.13
C TRP A 81 -19.43 1.96 10.49
N THR A 82 -18.93 0.74 10.67
CA THR A 82 -19.03 0.00 11.94
C THR A 82 -17.65 -0.36 12.48
N PRO A 83 -17.52 -0.69 13.78
CA PRO A 83 -16.27 -1.22 14.34
C PRO A 83 -15.76 -2.46 13.61
N GLU A 84 -16.66 -3.35 13.18
CA GLU A 84 -16.32 -4.55 12.42
C GLU A 84 -15.76 -4.21 11.04
N LEU A 85 -16.35 -3.21 10.36
CA LEU A 85 -15.86 -2.74 9.07
C LEU A 85 -14.47 -2.08 9.20
N HIS A 86 -14.27 -1.28 10.25
CA HIS A 86 -12.96 -0.71 10.57
C HIS A 86 -11.90 -1.82 10.75
N GLU A 87 -12.21 -2.82 11.57
CA GLU A 87 -11.28 -3.91 11.86
C GLU A 87 -11.01 -4.77 10.62
N ALA A 88 -12.02 -5.04 9.79
CA ALA A 88 -11.84 -5.75 8.52
C ALA A 88 -10.86 -5.03 7.57
N TRP A 89 -11.02 -3.71 7.42
CA TRP A 89 -10.06 -2.91 6.64
C TRP A 89 -8.67 -2.91 7.28
N ALA A 90 -8.58 -2.75 8.61
CA ALA A 90 -7.31 -2.76 9.33
C ALA A 90 -6.57 -4.08 9.13
N GLN A 91 -7.26 -5.23 9.20
CA GLN A 91 -6.66 -6.54 8.97
C GLN A 91 -6.19 -6.72 7.53
N LEU A 92 -7.00 -6.31 6.54
CA LEU A 92 -6.60 -6.38 5.14
C LEU A 92 -5.31 -5.58 4.89
N PHE A 93 -5.21 -4.35 5.40
CA PHE A 93 -4.01 -3.54 5.24
C PHE A 93 -2.81 -4.08 6.02
N LYS A 94 -3.01 -4.61 7.24
CA LYS A 94 -1.94 -5.28 7.99
C LYS A 94 -1.37 -6.47 7.20
N PHE A 95 -2.24 -7.29 6.62
CA PHE A 95 -1.85 -8.42 5.77
C PHE A 95 -1.05 -7.97 4.54
N MET A 96 -1.57 -7.00 3.79
CA MET A 96 -0.89 -6.47 2.61
C MET A 96 0.47 -5.85 2.95
N ALA A 97 0.53 -5.04 4.02
CA ALA A 97 1.75 -4.40 4.48
C ALA A 97 2.79 -5.42 4.94
N TYR A 98 2.37 -6.48 5.65
CA TYR A 98 3.26 -7.57 6.06
C TYR A 98 3.97 -8.19 4.85
N ILE A 99 3.23 -8.66 3.85
CA ILE A 99 3.82 -9.32 2.66
C ILE A 99 4.74 -8.36 1.90
N MET A 100 4.28 -7.12 1.67
CA MET A 100 5.09 -6.12 0.94
C MET A 100 6.41 -5.83 1.65
N LYS A 101 6.40 -5.59 2.97
CA LYS A 101 7.61 -5.29 3.75
C LYS A 101 8.57 -6.47 3.80
N THR A 102 8.05 -7.68 3.98
CA THR A 102 8.85 -8.91 3.93
C THR A 102 9.57 -9.00 2.59
N ASN A 103 8.87 -8.80 1.48
CA ASN A 103 9.47 -8.91 0.14
C ASN A 103 10.41 -7.74 -0.22
N ILE A 104 10.17 -6.53 0.30
CA ILE A 104 11.15 -5.43 0.21
C ILE A 104 12.46 -5.83 0.92
N THR A 105 12.35 -6.41 2.12
CA THR A 105 13.49 -6.82 2.93
C THR A 105 14.24 -7.99 2.30
N GLU A 106 13.52 -8.99 1.81
CA GLU A 106 14.08 -10.16 1.14
C GLU A 106 14.80 -9.76 -0.15
N GLU A 107 14.21 -8.88 -0.96
CA GLU A 107 14.83 -8.40 -2.19
C GLU A 107 16.13 -7.64 -1.90
N ARG A 108 16.15 -6.80 -0.84
CA ARG A 108 17.37 -6.16 -0.36
C ARG A 108 18.45 -7.17 -0.01
N ARG A 109 18.11 -8.21 0.76
CA ARG A 109 19.05 -9.27 1.16
C ARG A 109 19.55 -10.04 -0.06
N ARG A 110 18.65 -10.41 -0.97
CA ARG A 110 18.96 -11.17 -2.19
C ARG A 110 20.01 -10.46 -3.05
N LEU A 111 19.90 -9.13 -3.21
CA LEU A 111 20.87 -8.35 -3.99
C LEU A 111 22.16 -8.05 -3.22
N ALA A 112 22.10 -7.89 -1.90
CA ALA A 112 23.31 -7.73 -1.08
C ALA A 112 24.18 -9.00 -1.03
N SER A 113 23.57 -10.17 -1.21
CA SER A 113 24.26 -11.47 -1.25
C SER A 113 24.72 -11.90 -2.64
N GLN A 114 24.48 -11.11 -3.69
CA GLN A 114 24.99 -11.39 -5.04
C GLN A 114 26.41 -10.82 -5.17
N PRO A 115 27.39 -11.65 -5.57
CA PRO A 115 28.78 -11.20 -5.78
C PRO A 115 28.92 -10.24 -6.97
#